data_AF-A0A2V5UF04-F1
#
_entry.id   AF-A0A2V5UF04-F1
#
_cell.length_a   1.000
_cell.length_b   1.000
_cell.length_c   1.000
_cell.angle_alpha   90.00
_cell.angle_beta   90.00
_cell.angle_gamma   90.00
#
_symmetry.space_group_name_H-M   'P 1'
#
loop_
_entity.id
_entity.type
_entity.pdbx_description
1 polymer ?
#
loop_
_entity_poly.entity_id
_entity_poly.type
_entity_poly.pdbx_seq_one_letter_code
_entity_poly.pdbx_strand_id
1 'polypeptide(L)' 'ALESWSLKIERHLSEVRNVWAFVSNHFEGFAPETCQRLAHRLGLKASLPSETEQATSAEKRSQLDLQL' A
#
# COMPACT_ATOMS: atom_id res chain seq x y z
N ALA A 1 15.88 7.48 1.96
CA ALA A 1 15.77 6.22 2.74
C ALA A 1 15.01 5.14 1.95
N LEU A 2 13.87 5.49 1.35
CA LEU A 2 13.13 4.58 0.46
C LEU A 2 13.96 4.12 -0.74
N GLU A 3 14.84 4.97 -1.26
CA GLU A 3 15.74 4.66 -2.38
C GLU A 3 16.70 3.52 -2.04
N SER A 4 17.26 3.54 -0.83
CA SER A 4 18.15 2.48 -0.35
C SER A 4 17.40 1.17 -0.13
N TRP A 5 16.16 1.25 0.34
CA TRP A 5 15.32 0.08 0.54
C TRP A 5 14.82 -0.52 -0.78
N SER A 6 14.39 0.30 -1.74
CA SER A 6 13.96 -0.18 -3.06
C SER A 6 15.10 -0.93 -3.76
N LEU A 7 16.30 -0.34 -3.79
CA LEU A 7 17.48 -0.97 -4.39
C LEU A 7 17.85 -2.31 -3.71
N LYS A 8 17.75 -2.37 -2.38
CA LYS A 8 18.01 -3.61 -1.64
C LYS A 8 17.00 -4.70 -2.01
N ILE A 9 15.71 -4.36 -2.09
CA ILE A 9 14.66 -5.30 -2.45
C ILE A 9 14.89 -5.81 -3.89
N GLU A 10 15.05 -4.90 -4.85
CA GLU A 10 15.25 -5.23 -6.26
C GLU A 10 16.41 -6.21 -6.49
N ARG A 11 17.54 -6.01 -5.79
CA ARG A 11 18.71 -6.89 -5.89
C ARG A 11 18.46 -8.32 -5.42
N HIS A 12 17.58 -8.52 -4.44
CA HIS A 12 17.34 -9.84 -3.85
C HIS A 12 16.10 -10.54 -4.42
N LEU A 13 15.29 -9.87 -5.25
CA LEU A 13 14.04 -10.43 -5.78
C LEU A 13 14.25 -11.75 -6.56
N SER A 14 15.37 -11.91 -7.27
CA SER A 14 15.67 -13.16 -7.99
C SER A 14 16.17 -14.29 -7.10
N GLU A 15 16.53 -14.00 -5.85
CA GLU A 15 17.14 -14.96 -4.92
C GLU A 15 16.12 -15.56 -3.94
N VAL A 16 14.94 -14.95 -3.81
CA VAL A 16 13.92 -15.35 -2.84
C VAL A 16 12.55 -15.51 -3.48
N ARG A 17 11.72 -16.38 -2.91
CA ARG A 17 10.34 -16.57 -3.38
C ARG A 17 9.44 -15.39 -3.06
N ASN A 18 9.62 -14.77 -1.88
CA ASN A 18 8.76 -13.69 -1.38
C ASN A 18 9.59 -12.68 -0.59
N VAL A 19 9.18 -11.41 -0.65
CA VAL A 19 9.70 -10.33 0.19
C VAL A 19 8.54 -9.76 1.00
N TRP A 20 8.74 -9.64 2.32
CA TRP A 20 7.80 -9.01 3.23
C TRP A 20 8.42 -7.75 3.80
N ALA A 21 7.75 -6.61 3.67
CA ALA A 21 8.25 -5.31 4.12
C ALA A 21 7.23 -4.66 5.07
N PHE A 22 7.74 -4.15 6.20
CA PHE A 22 6.96 -3.42 7.19
C PHE A 22 7.49 -2.00 7.30
N VAL A 23 6.60 -1.02 7.13
CA VAL A 23 6.93 0.39 7.20
C VAL A 23 6.44 0.91 8.55
N SER A 24 7.38 1.14 9.47
CA SER A 24 7.09 1.44 10.90
C SER A 24 7.55 2.84 11.31
N ASN A 25 7.64 3.80 10.38
CA ASN A 25 7.89 5.19 10.73
C ASN A 25 6.63 5.78 11.38
N HIS A 26 6.58 5.70 12.71
CA HIS A 26 5.46 6.21 13.51
C HIS A 26 5.44 7.74 13.65
N PHE A 27 6.54 8.42 13.29
CA PHE A 27 6.61 9.86 13.33
C PHE A 27 5.58 10.48 12.37
N GLU A 28 4.68 11.30 12.93
CA GLU A 28 3.59 12.00 12.21
C GLU A 28 2.59 11.10 11.46
N GLY A 29 2.60 9.79 11.72
CA GLY A 29 1.63 8.86 11.14
C GLY A 29 1.85 8.52 9.66
N PHE A 30 2.98 8.90 9.06
CA PHE A 30 3.24 8.73 7.62
C PHE A 30 3.58 7.30 7.16
N ALA A 31 3.36 6.29 7.99
CA ALA A 31 3.66 4.91 7.64
C ALA A 31 2.87 4.43 6.40
N PRO A 32 1.55 4.71 6.25
CA PRO A 32 0.79 4.34 5.06
C PRO A 32 1.33 5.00 3.78
N GLU A 33 1.61 6.29 3.79
CA GLU A 33 2.13 7.04 2.63
C GLU A 33 3.55 6.57 2.28
N THR A 34 4.35 6.25 3.29
CA THR A 34 5.70 5.71 3.09
C THR A 34 5.64 4.32 2.47
N CYS A 35 4.65 3.49 2.87
CA CYS A 35 4.38 2.19 2.26
C CYS A 35 3.93 2.33 0.80
N GLN A 36 2.98 3.23 0.52
CA GLN A 36 2.52 3.50 -0.85
C GLN A 36 3.67 3.97 -1.75
N ARG A 37 4.51 4.89 -1.27
CA ARG A 37 5.68 5.39 -2.02
C ARG A 37 6.72 4.28 -2.28
N LEU A 38 6.92 3.36 -1.34
CA LEU A 38 7.79 2.19 -1.54
C LEU A 38 7.20 1.26 -2.61
N ALA A 39 5.90 0.96 -2.52
CA ALA A 39 5.19 0.12 -3.49
C ALA A 39 5.31 0.69 -4.91
N HIS A 40 5.01 1.99 -5.09
CA HIS A 40 5.16 2.66 -6.39
C HIS A 40 6.57 2.56 -6.97
N ARG A 41 7.61 2.67 -6.12
CA ARG A 41 9.00 2.50 -6.57
C ARG A 41 9.32 1.08 -7.04
N LEU A 42 8.68 0.08 -6.43
CA LEU A 42 8.82 -1.33 -6.81
C LEU A 42 7.88 -1.72 -7.98
N GLY A 43 7.19 -0.76 -8.60
CA GLY A 43 6.23 -1.02 -9.68
C GLY A 43 4.92 -1.66 -9.20
N LEU A 44 4.66 -1.65 -7.89
CA LEU A 44 3.44 -2.17 -7.28
C LEU A 44 2.45 -1.04 -7.02
N LYS A 45 1.16 -1.37 -7.00
CA LYS A 45 0.10 -0.45 -6.58
C LYS A 45 -0.31 -0.76 -5.14
N ALA A 46 -0.33 0.26 -4.30
CA ALA A 46 -0.85 0.18 -2.94
C ALA A 46 -1.76 1.38 -2.71
N SER A 47 -3.01 1.12 -2.29
CA SER A 47 -3.95 2.17 -1.92
C SER A 47 -3.72 2.62 -0.50
N LEU A 48 -4.01 3.89 -0.22
CA LEU A 48 -4.06 4.37 1.15
C LEU A 48 -5.26 3.75 1.89
N PRO A 49 -5.21 3.63 3.23
CA PRO A 49 -6.35 3.19 4.01
C PRO A 49 -7.60 4.02 3.74
N SER A 50 -7.47 5.34 3.63
CA SER A 50 -8.56 6.26 3.30
C SER A 50 -9.20 6.00 1.93
N GLU A 51 -8.41 5.64 0.91
CA GLU A 51 -8.90 5.26 -0.42
C GLU A 51 -9.67 3.94 -0.36
N THR A 52 -9.18 3.00 0.45
CA THR A 52 -9.80 1.68 0.64
C THR A 52 -11.13 1.81 1.41
N GLU A 53 -11.18 2.67 2.43
CA GLU A 53 -12.40 3.02 3.17
C GLU A 53 -13.45 3.69 2.25
N GLN A 54 -13.01 4.56 1.35
CA GLN A 54 -13.92 5.18 0.37
C GLN A 54 -14.50 4.14 -0.59
N ALA A 55 -13.68 3.23 -1.13
CA ALA A 55 -14.15 2.15 -2.01
C ALA A 55 -15.20 1.26 -1.32
N THR A 56 -14.91 0.82 -0.09
CA THR A 56 -15.85 0.00 0.69
C THR A 56 -17.13 0.75 1.06
N SER A 57 -17.04 2.06 1.34
CA SER A 57 -18.23 2.88 1.61
C SER A 57 -19.11 3.10 0.39
N ALA A 58 -18.52 3.21 -0.81
CA ALA A 58 -19.24 3.31 -2.07
C ALA A 58 -20.00 2.01 -2.39
N GLU A 59 -19.36 0.85 -2.20
CA GLU A 59 -20.00 -0.47 -2.32
C GLU A 59 -21.13 -0.65 -1.31
N LYS A 60 -20.96 -0.18 -0.07
CA LYS A 60 -22.02 -0.25 0.94
C LYS A 60 -23.22 0.63 0.60
N ARG A 61 -23.01 1.77 -0.06
CA ARG A 61 -24.10 2.64 -0.53
C ARG A 61 -24.87 2.01 -1.69
N SER A 62 -24.20 1.37 -2.64
CA SER A 62 -24.89 0.68 -3.75
C SER A 62 -25.73 -0.51 -3.27
N GLN A 63 -25.35 -1.15 -2.15
CA GLN A 63 -26.16 -2.20 -1.53
C GLN A 63 -27.46 -1.67 -0.88
N LEU A 64 -27.52 -0.39 -0.52
CA LEU A 64 -28.70 0.23 0.08
C LEU A 64 -29.71 0.73 -0.96
N ASP A 65 -29.32 0.83 -2.23
CA ASP A 65 -30.21 1.11 -3.37
C ASP A 65 -30.96 -0.16 -3.82
N LEU A 66 -31.71 -0.78 -2.90
CA LEU A 66 -32.77 -1.71 -3.30
C LEU A 66 -33.95 -0.87 -3.81
N GLN A 67 -34.11 -0.80 -5.13
CA GLN A 67 -35.34 -0.29 -5.74
C GLN A 67 -36.48 -1.24 -5.36
N LEU A 68 -37.34 -0.81 -4.44
CA LEU A 68 -38.65 -1.40 -4.13
C LEU A 68 -39.70 -0.94 -5.16
#